data_AF-L1L471-F1
#
_entry.id   AF-L1L471-F1
#
_cell.length_a   1.000
_cell.length_b   1.000
_cell.length_c   1.000
_cell.angle_alpha   90.00
_cell.angle_beta   90.00
_cell.angle_gamma   90.00
#
_symmetry.space_group_name_H-M   'P 1'
#
loop_
_entity.id
_entity.type
_entity.pdbx_description
1 polymer ?
#
loop_
_entity_poly.entity_id
_entity_poly.type
_entity_poly.pdbx_seq_one_letter_code
_entity_poly.pdbx_strand_id
1 'polypeptide(L)'
;MSPDDPLLQILACPLDKGPLHLVRHEEAKDGLEAPEGDRPDPSETSESLYNPRLHRRYPIVDGIPQLLPSSGEQVTEDEHEELLKRMSS
;
A
#
# COMPACT_ATOMS: atom_id res chain seq x y z
N MET A 1 1.47 -8.93 -1.81
CA MET A 1 2.20 -9.07 -3.11
C MET A 1 3.70 -9.03 -2.81
N SER A 2 4.58 -9.58 -3.68
CA SER A 2 6.03 -9.47 -3.45
C SER A 2 6.55 -8.13 -3.97
N PRO A 3 7.44 -7.41 -3.26
CA PRO A 3 8.01 -6.14 -3.74
C PRO A 3 8.90 -6.31 -4.99
N ASP A 4 9.47 -7.50 -5.18
CA ASP A 4 10.29 -7.84 -6.36
C ASP A 4 9.48 -8.42 -7.54
N ASP A 5 8.14 -8.34 -7.47
CA ASP A 5 7.28 -8.89 -8.51
C ASP A 5 7.48 -8.09 -9.83
N PRO A 6 7.83 -8.74 -10.96
CA PRO A 6 8.01 -8.05 -12.24
C PRO A 6 6.75 -7.33 -12.70
N LEU A 7 5.57 -7.70 -12.21
CA LEU A 7 4.33 -7.00 -12.50
C LEU A 7 4.37 -5.54 -12.00
N LEU A 8 5.02 -5.28 -10.86
CA LEU A 8 5.14 -3.92 -10.32
C LEU A 8 5.95 -2.99 -11.24
N GLN A 9 6.83 -3.54 -12.08
CA GLN A 9 7.55 -2.76 -13.10
C GLN A 9 6.68 -2.39 -14.31
N ILE A 10 5.53 -3.08 -14.49
CA ILE A 10 4.61 -2.89 -15.62
C ILE A 10 3.43 -2.00 -15.22
N LEU A 11 2.95 -2.11 -13.98
CA LEU A 11 1.82 -1.33 -13.49
C LEU A 11 2.15 0.17 -13.48
N ALA A 12 1.19 0.98 -13.94
CA ALA A 12 1.28 2.43 -13.95
C ALA A 12 -0.03 3.03 -13.42
N CYS A 13 0.06 4.22 -12.84
CA CYS A 13 -1.11 4.92 -12.32
C CYS A 13 -2.12 5.22 -13.45
N PRO A 14 -3.42 4.97 -13.24
CA PRO A 14 -4.43 5.17 -14.28
C PRO A 14 -4.59 6.63 -14.72
N LEU A 15 -4.18 7.59 -13.88
CA LEU A 15 -4.36 9.03 -14.12
C LEU A 15 -3.20 9.67 -14.88
N ASP A 16 -1.96 9.51 -14.42
CA ASP A 16 -0.77 10.19 -14.95
C ASP A 16 0.23 9.26 -15.64
N LYS A 17 -0.06 7.95 -15.70
CA LYS A 17 0.82 6.91 -16.26
C LYS A 17 2.19 6.84 -15.57
N GLY A 18 2.31 7.36 -14.36
CA GLY A 18 3.52 7.32 -13.54
C GLY A 18 3.73 5.98 -12.82
N PRO A 19 4.92 5.79 -12.22
CA PRO A 19 5.24 4.59 -11.45
C PRO A 19 4.38 4.47 -10.20
N LEU A 20 4.19 3.22 -9.75
CA LEU A 20 3.51 2.88 -8.51
C LEU A 20 4.45 2.12 -7.58
N HIS A 21 4.39 2.42 -6.30
CA HIS A 21 5.21 1.80 -5.27
C HIS A 21 4.35 0.97 -4.33
N LEU A 22 4.71 -0.29 -4.11
CA LEU A 22 4.04 -1.13 -3.12
C LEU A 22 4.33 -0.58 -1.71
N VAL A 23 3.27 -0.30 -0.96
CA VAL A 23 3.34 0.12 0.45
C VAL A 23 2.52 -0.83 1.31
N ARG A 24 3.05 -1.15 2.48
CA ARG A 24 2.38 -2.00 3.48
C ARG A 24 1.92 -1.13 4.64
N HIS A 25 0.69 -1.35 5.08
CA HIS A 25 0.11 -0.73 6.26
C HIS A 25 0.15 -1.77 7.38
N GLU A 26 0.90 -1.46 8.44
CA GLU A 26 0.76 -2.19 9.70
C GLU A 26 -0.48 -1.63 10.39
N GLU A 27 -1.55 -2.41 10.47
CA GLU A 27 -2.67 -2.03 11.31
C GLU A 27 -2.13 -1.99 12.76
N ALA A 28 -2.14 -0.79 13.35
CA ALA A 28 -1.81 -0.65 14.76
C ALA A 28 -2.77 -1.56 15.51
N LYS A 29 -2.24 -2.60 16.16
CA LYS A 29 -3.04 -3.47 17.01
C LYS A 29 -3.67 -2.60 18.09
N ASP A 30 -4.94 -2.22 17.89
CA ASP A 30 -5.73 -1.50 18.88
C ASP A 30 -5.98 -2.45 20.05
N GLY A 31 -5.03 -2.47 21.00
CA GLY A 31 -5.26 -2.66 22.43
C GLY A 31 -5.85 -3.97 22.94
N LEU A 32 -6.07 -5.02 22.14
CA LEU A 32 -6.50 -6.33 22.67
C LEU A 32 -5.44 -7.39 22.43
N GLU A 33 -4.70 -7.71 23.49
CA GLU A 33 -3.72 -8.79 23.54
C GLU A 33 -4.43 -10.11 23.18
N ALA A 34 -4.21 -10.60 21.96
CA ALA A 34 -4.61 -11.94 21.58
C ALA A 34 -3.80 -12.96 22.42
N PRO A 35 -4.42 -14.04 22.92
CA PRO A 35 -3.73 -15.01 23.77
C PRO A 35 -2.54 -15.66 23.04
N GLU A 36 -1.47 -15.89 23.80
CA GLU A 36 -0.23 -16.52 23.32
C GLU A 36 -0.52 -17.86 22.61
N GLY A 37 -0.39 -17.85 21.28
CA GLY A 37 -0.66 -19.00 20.42
C GLY A 37 -1.02 -18.63 18.98
N ASP A 38 -1.51 -17.41 18.75
CA ASP A 38 -1.94 -16.94 17.43
C ASP A 38 -0.87 -16.01 16.84
N ARG A 39 -0.06 -16.51 15.90
CA ARG A 39 0.74 -15.61 15.07
C ARG A 39 -0.24 -14.85 14.17
N PRO A 40 -0.16 -13.51 14.07
CA PRO A 40 -1.01 -12.77 13.16
C PRO A 40 -0.89 -13.41 11.77
N ASP A 41 -2.03 -13.69 11.16
CA ASP A 41 -2.04 -14.20 9.80
C ASP A 41 -1.35 -13.13 8.93
N PRO A 42 -0.33 -13.48 8.12
CA PRO A 42 0.33 -12.51 7.24
C PRO A 42 -0.64 -11.84 6.24
N SER A 43 -1.90 -12.28 6.13
CA SER A 43 -2.96 -11.61 5.38
C SER A 43 -3.58 -10.40 6.10
N GLU A 44 -3.25 -10.11 7.36
CA GLU A 44 -3.81 -8.97 8.11
C GLU A 44 -3.11 -7.63 7.80
N THR A 45 -2.00 -7.63 7.06
CA THR A 45 -1.38 -6.38 6.60
C THR A 45 -2.09 -5.87 5.34
N SER A 46 -2.80 -4.75 5.46
CA SER A 46 -3.38 -4.07 4.30
C SER A 46 -2.27 -3.52 3.38
N GLU A 47 -2.35 -3.81 2.07
CA GLU A 47 -1.37 -3.37 1.08
C GLU A 47 -1.99 -2.37 0.09
N SER A 48 -1.19 -1.41 -0.41
CA SER A 48 -1.61 -0.44 -1.42
C SER A 48 -0.51 -0.15 -2.44
N LEU A 49 -0.89 0.35 -3.61
CA LEU A 49 0.01 0.91 -4.63
C LEU A 49 -0.03 2.44 -4.57
N TYR A 50 1.11 3.06 -4.25
CA TYR A 50 1.23 4.48 -4.02
C TYR A 50 1.86 5.23 -5.22
N ASN A 51 1.24 6.34 -5.63
CA ASN A 51 1.77 7.30 -6.60
C ASN A 51 2.28 8.56 -5.87
N PRO A 52 3.61 8.78 -5.79
CA PRO A 52 4.19 9.94 -5.13
C PRO A 52 3.99 11.26 -5.87
N ARG A 53 3.61 11.25 -7.16
CA ARG A 53 3.37 12.46 -7.95
C ARG A 53 2.01 13.09 -7.68
N LEU A 54 1.02 12.25 -7.39
CA LEU A 54 -0.37 12.66 -7.13
C LEU A 54 -0.77 12.55 -5.66
N HIS A 55 0.15 12.08 -4.82
CA HIS A 55 -0.09 11.78 -3.39
C HIS A 55 -1.34 10.90 -3.26
N ARG A 56 -1.40 9.83 -4.06
CA ARG A 56 -2.61 9.00 -4.20
C ARG A 56 -2.24 7.53 -4.10
N ARG A 57 -3.02 6.76 -3.34
CA ARG A 57 -2.84 5.31 -3.19
C ARG A 57 -4.03 4.55 -3.74
N TYR A 58 -3.80 3.33 -4.22
CA TYR A 58 -4.80 2.41 -4.72
C TYR A 58 -4.76 1.12 -3.88
N PRO A 59 -5.86 0.68 -3.27
CA PRO A 59 -5.85 -0.48 -2.40
C PRO A 59 -5.63 -1.77 -3.20
N ILE A 60 -5.00 -2.74 -2.54
CA ILE A 60 -4.92 -4.13 -2.99
C ILE A 60 -5.91 -4.94 -2.15
N VAL A 61 -6.95 -5.47 -2.79
CA VAL A 61 -8.01 -6.25 -2.12
C VAL A 61 -7.98 -7.67 -2.67
N ASP A 62 -7.89 -8.67 -1.79
CA ASP A 62 -7.74 -10.08 -2.16
C ASP A 62 -6.57 -10.33 -3.13
N GLY A 63 -5.48 -9.56 -2.97
CA GLY A 63 -4.31 -9.62 -3.86
C GLY A 63 -4.50 -8.95 -5.22
N ILE A 64 -5.62 -8.27 -5.46
CA ILE A 64 -5.94 -7.60 -6.73
C ILE A 64 -5.78 -6.07 -6.58
N PRO A 65 -4.85 -5.43 -7.34
CA PRO A 65 -4.72 -3.98 -7.35
C PRO A 65 -5.93 -3.28 -7.99
N GLN A 66 -6.61 -2.42 -7.23
CA GLN A 66 -7.79 -1.68 -7.71
C GLN A 66 -7.38 -0.37 -8.42
N LEU A 67 -6.91 -0.48 -9.68
CA LEU A 67 -6.41 0.65 -10.48
C LEU A 67 -7.51 1.43 -11.25
N LEU A 68 -8.68 1.60 -10.64
CA LEU A 68 -9.71 2.48 -11.16
C LEU A 68 -9.48 3.92 -10.66
N PRO A 69 -9.72 4.96 -11.48
CA PRO A 69 -9.66 6.35 -11.03
C PRO A 69 -10.46 6.65 -9.75
N SER A 70 -11.61 5.99 -9.58
CA SER A 70 -12.51 6.13 -8.43
C SER A 70 -12.02 5.43 -7.16
N SER A 71 -11.15 4.42 -7.30
CA SER A 71 -10.60 3.66 -6.18
C SER A 71 -9.37 4.34 -5.56
N GLY A 72 -8.82 5.37 -6.21
CA GLY A 72 -7.65 6.08 -5.70
C GLY A 72 -7.98 7.02 -4.55
N GLU A 73 -7.34 6.80 -3.41
CA GLU A 73 -7.49 7.59 -2.18
C GLU A 73 -6.41 8.66 -2.08
N GLN A 74 -6.79 9.86 -1.64
CA GLN A 74 -5.83 10.94 -1.38
C GLN A 74 -5.05 10.65 -0.10
N VAL A 75 -3.73 10.76 -0.20
CA VAL A 75 -2.79 10.68 0.91
C VAL A 75 -2.54 12.10 1.43
N THR A 76 -2.52 12.27 2.74
CA THR A 76 -2.22 13.57 3.38
C THR A 76 -0.74 13.91 3.25
N GLU A 77 -0.34 15.16 3.50
CA GLU A 77 1.06 15.55 3.40
C GLU A 77 1.94 14.81 4.43
N ASP A 78 1.46 14.67 5.67
CA ASP A 78 2.19 13.95 6.71
C ASP A 78 2.41 12.48 6.33
N GLU A 79 1.37 11.82 5.80
CA GLU A 79 1.47 10.44 5.32
C GLU A 79 2.37 10.33 4.08
N HIS A 80 2.35 11.32 3.18
CA HIS A 80 3.24 11.39 2.02
C HIS A 80 4.71 11.39 2.48
N GLU A 81 5.07 12.23 3.45
CA GLU A 81 6.43 12.30 3.97
C GLU A 81 6.88 10.98 4.59
N GLU A 82 6.00 10.29 5.33
CA GLU A 82 6.29 8.97 5.88
C GLU A 82 6.51 7.92 4.80
N LEU A 83 5.65 7.88 3.78
CA LEU A 83 5.77 6.93 2.68
C LEU A 83 7.05 7.15 1.88
N LEU A 84 7.46 8.40 1.65
CA LEU A 84 8.74 8.69 1.00
C LEU A 84 9.94 8.16 1.80
N LYS A 85 9.94 8.34 3.13
CA LYS A 85 11.01 7.81 4.00
C LYS A 85 11.11 6.28 3.91
N ARG A 86 9.95 5.59 3.89
CA ARG A 86 9.88 4.13 3.74
C ARG A 86 10.39 3.65 2.39
N MET A 87 10.12 4.37 1.30
CA MET A 87 10.58 4.02 -0.05
C MET A 87 12.09 4.18 -0.25
N SER A 88 12.72 5.05 0.54
CA SER A 88 14.18 5.32 0.48
C SER A 88 15.02 4.45 1.42
N SER A 89 14.38 3.67 2.29
CA SER A 89 15.05 2.77 3.25
C SER A 89 15.18 1.35 2.69
#